data_AF-A0A2H0FLB3-F1
#
_entry.id   AF-A0A2H0FLB3-F1
#
_cell.length_a   1.000
_cell.length_b   1.000
_cell.length_c   1.000
_cell.angle_alpha   90.00
_cell.angle_beta   90.00
_cell.angle_gamma   90.00
#
_symmetry.space_group_name_H-M   'P 1'
#
loop_
_entity.id
_entity.type
_entity.pdbx_description
1 polymer ?
#
loop_
_entity_poly.entity_id
_entity_poly.type
_entity_poly.pdbx_seq_one_letter_code
_entity_poly.pdbx_strand_id
1 'polypeptide(L)' 'EIKEGDLVVTTALGGIFPSGLLVGELGKVFRSDVEAFQQAEILPTFDINELETLFILIN' A
#
# COMPACT_ATOMS: atom_id res chain seq x y z
N GLU A 1 -3.46 -11.14 -11.09
CA GLU A 1 -4.77 -10.78 -10.53
C GLU A 1 -4.55 -10.36 -9.09
N ILE A 2 -5.16 -9.27 -8.63
CA ILE A 2 -5.08 -8.80 -7.23
C ILE A 2 -6.29 -9.28 -6.44
N LYS A 3 -6.10 -9.59 -5.15
CA LYS A 3 -7.13 -10.12 -4.26
C LYS A 3 -7.10 -9.39 -2.91
N GLU A 4 -8.24 -9.38 -2.23
CA GLU A 4 -8.31 -8.92 -0.85
C GLU A 4 -7.34 -9.76 0.01
N GLY A 5 -6.60 -9.09 0.90
CA GLY A 5 -5.53 -9.69 1.72
C GLY A 5 -4.15 -9.71 1.06
N ASP A 6 -4.01 -9.35 -0.22
CA ASP A 6 -2.67 -9.24 -0.83
C ASP A 6 -1.86 -8.11 -0.16
N LEU A 7 -0.57 -8.37 0.13
CA LEU A 7 0.33 -7.37 0.72
C LEU A 7 0.70 -6.29 -0.28
N VAL A 8 0.68 -5.03 0.17
CA VAL A 8 1.10 -3.86 -0.60
C VAL A 8 2.42 -3.33 -0.05
N VAL A 9 3.41 -3.20 -0.92
CA VAL A 9 4.73 -2.64 -0.60
C VAL A 9 5.11 -1.48 -1.52
N THR A 10 5.95 -0.57 -1.06
CA THR A 10 6.49 0.52 -1.88
C THR A 10 7.33 -0.01 -3.05
N THR A 11 7.35 0.76 -4.14
CA THR A 11 8.27 0.54 -5.27
C THR A 11 9.19 1.74 -5.43
N ALA A 12 10.39 1.51 -6.00
CA ALA A 12 11.36 2.58 -6.26
C ALA A 12 11.09 3.38 -7.55
N LEU A 13 9.98 3.13 -8.25
CA LEU A 13 9.73 3.69 -9.59
C LEU A 13 9.59 5.22 -9.60
N GLY A 14 9.12 5.80 -8.49
CA GLY A 14 8.97 7.26 -8.36
C GLY A 14 10.25 7.98 -7.92
N GLY A 15 11.31 7.26 -7.53
CA GLY A 15 12.55 7.85 -7.00
C GLY A 15 12.42 8.51 -5.61
N ILE A 16 11.28 8.37 -4.93
CA ILE A 16 11.01 8.99 -3.62
C ILE A 16 11.25 8.01 -2.48
N PHE A 17 10.71 6.79 -2.59
CA PHE A 17 10.79 5.77 -1.55
C PHE A 17 11.66 4.59 -1.99
N PRO A 18 12.40 3.94 -1.07
CA PRO A 18 13.00 2.65 -1.37
C PRO A 18 11.91 1.60 -1.61
N SER A 19 12.23 0.55 -2.36
CA SER A 19 11.32 -0.57 -2.58
C SER A 19 11.22 -1.48 -1.35
N GLY A 20 10.04 -2.02 -1.09
CA GLY A 20 9.84 -3.09 -0.10
C GLY A 20 9.40 -2.63 1.28
N LEU A 21 9.02 -1.35 1.47
CA LEU A 21 8.39 -0.92 2.71
C LEU A 21 6.92 -1.35 2.72
N LEU A 22 6.50 -2.04 3.78
CA LEU A 22 5.13 -2.49 3.95
C LEU A 22 4.20 -1.29 4.16
N VAL A 23 3.14 -1.21 3.35
CA VAL A 23 2.09 -0.19 3.47
C VAL A 23 0.88 -0.77 4.20
N GLY A 24 0.46 -1.97 3.81
CA GLY A 24 -0.72 -2.63 4.35
C GLY A 24 -1.19 -3.78 3.47
N GLU A 25 -2.47 -4.11 3.58
CA GLU A 25 -3.11 -5.18 2.83
C GLU A 25 -4.21 -4.62 1.94
N LEU A 26 -4.47 -5.26 0.79
CA LEU A 26 -5.63 -4.92 -0.03
C LEU A 26 -6.91 -5.23 0.75
N GLY A 27 -7.70 -4.19 1.00
CA GLY A 27 -9.08 -4.33 1.45
C GLY A 27 -9.98 -4.59 0.24
N LYS A 28 -11.03 -3.79 0.11
CA LYS A 28 -12.00 -3.93 -0.97
C LYS A 28 -11.38 -3.64 -2.33
N VAL A 29 -11.51 -4.59 -3.26
CA VAL A 29 -11.08 -4.43 -4.66
C VAL A 29 -12.29 -4.06 -5.53
N PHE A 30 -12.22 -2.91 -6.19
CA PHE A 30 -13.24 -2.42 -7.11
C PHE A 30 -12.88 -2.82 -8.53
N ARG A 31 -13.77 -3.59 -9.17
CA ARG A 31 -13.63 -4.05 -10.54
C ARG A 31 -14.81 -3.56 -11.37
N SER A 32 -14.51 -3.04 -12.55
CA SER A 32 -15.50 -2.61 -13.53
C SER A 32 -15.05 -3.08 -14.91
N ASP A 33 -15.96 -3.70 -15.66
CA ASP A 33 -15.67 -4.24 -16.98
C ASP A 33 -15.51 -3.15 -18.06
N VAL A 34 -15.87 -1.90 -17.72
CA VAL A 34 -15.85 -0.76 -18.65
C VAL A 34 -14.78 0.29 -18.30
N GLU A 35 -14.14 0.18 -17.13
CA GLU A 35 -13.10 1.11 -16.70
C GLU A 35 -11.71 0.63 -17.13
N ALA A 36 -10.84 1.57 -17.53
CA ALA A 36 -9.49 1.26 -17.98
C ALA A 36 -8.54 0.88 -16.82
N PHE A 37 -8.92 1.16 -15.58
CA PHE A 37 -8.11 0.96 -14.39
C PHE A 37 -8.90 0.26 -13.30
N GLN A 38 -8.21 -0.50 -12.46
CA GLN A 38 -8.76 -1.10 -11.25
C GLN A 38 -8.34 -0.29 -10.04
N GLN A 39 -9.20 -0.25 -9.02
CA GLN A 39 -8.92 0.45 -7.77
C GLN A 39 -9.10 -0.49 -6.59
N ALA A 40 -8.35 -0.26 -5.52
CA ALA A 40 -8.53 -0.97 -4.27
C ALA A 40 -8.31 -0.03 -3.09
N GLU A 41 -9.02 -0.30 -2.00
CA GLU A 41 -8.72 0.30 -0.70
C GLU A 41 -7.56 -0.45 -0.04
N ILE A 42 -6.74 0.26 0.73
CA ILE A 42 -5.65 -0.32 1.51
C ILE A 42 -6.03 -0.25 2.99
N LEU A 43 -5.93 -1.38 3.68
CA LEU A 43 -5.99 -1.46 5.12
C LEU A 43 -4.56 -1.31 5.66
N PRO A 44 -4.23 -0.20 6.34
CA PRO A 44 -2.89 -0.02 6.90
C PRO A 44 -2.59 -1.09 7.93
N THR A 45 -1.36 -1.62 7.92
CA THR A 45 -0.94 -2.62 8.92
C THR A 45 -0.58 -2.01 10.28
N PHE A 46 -0.57 -0.68 10.39
CA PHE A 46 -0.18 0.04 11.59
C PHE A 46 -1.26 1.04 12.00
N ASP A 47 -1.50 1.16 13.31
CA ASP A 47 -2.30 2.25 13.87
C ASP A 47 -1.36 3.38 14.29
N ILE A 48 -1.57 4.57 13.72
CA ILE A 48 -0.77 5.76 14.05
C ILE A 48 -0.98 6.23 15.49
N ASN A 49 -2.11 5.88 16.11
CA ASN A 49 -2.39 6.22 17.51
C ASN A 49 -1.56 5.37 18.48
N GLU A 50 -1.04 4.23 18.04
CA GLU A 50 -0.19 3.31 18.81
C GLU A 50 1.30 3.44 18.45
N LEU A 51 1.69 4.54 17.80
CA LEU A 51 3.06 4.74 17.33
C LEU A 51 4.03 5.04 18.49
N GLU A 52 4.93 4.09 18.77
CA GLU A 52 6.01 4.30 19.75
C GLU A 52 7.28 4.90 19.14
N THR A 53 7.62 4.49 17.92
CA THR A 53 8.89 4.86 17.26
C THR A 53 8.65 5.22 15.81
N LEU A 54 9.22 6.37 15.38
CA LEU A 54 9.23 6.81 14.00
C LEU A 54 10.65 6.72 13.43
N PHE A 55 10.78 6.13 12.25
CA PHE A 55 12.02 6.12 11.50
C PHE A 55 11.89 6.97 10.23
N ILE A 56 12.76 7.96 10.08
CA ILE A 56 12.80 8.82 8.90
C ILE A 56 13.89 8.32 7.96
N LEU A 57 13.47 7.91 6.77
CA LEU A 57 14.35 7.55 5.67
C LEU A 57 14.60 8.79 4.81
N ILE A 58 15.87 9.15 4.65
CA ILE A 58 16.33 10.20 3.73
C ILE A 58 17.27 9.59 2.69
N ASN A 59 17.21 10.11 1.48
CA ASN A 59 18.15 9.77 0.40
C ASN A 59 19.43 10.61 0.50
#